data_AF-A0A0F2L969-F1
#
_entry.id   AF-A0A0F2L969-F1
#
_cell.length_a   1.000
_cell.length_b   1.000
_cell.length_c   1.000
_cell.angle_alpha   90.00
_cell.angle_beta   90.00
_cell.angle_gamma   90.00
#
_symmetry.space_group_name_H-M   'P 1'
#
loop_
_entity.id
_entity.type
_entity.pdbx_description
1 polymer ?
#
loop_
_entity_poly.entity_id
_entity_poly.type
_entity_poly.pdbx_seq_one_letter_code
_entity_poly.pdbx_strand_id
1 'polypeptide(L)'
;MRRELGAAALAASLAAFLIPNELAAHLVALALSAPFLPRLKWIERRPLYLLAGLAVYAAAFALDYFTVPPERVSDLALALAIAPVVEEVVFRGLFFDVLPAWLAAPLSAIAFAALHPYPLVALAYAIALTLVYWGSGLTGSIALHAANNLAWALLYGAVKL
;
A
#
# COMPACT_ATOMS: atom_id res chain seq x y z
N MET A 1 7.20 23.08 12.65
CA MET A 1 6.67 22.16 13.69
C MET A 1 5.74 21.04 13.17
N ARG A 2 4.50 21.28 12.69
CA ARG A 2 3.56 20.15 12.37
C ARG A 2 3.98 19.28 11.16
N ARG A 3 4.54 19.89 10.11
CA ARG A 3 5.07 19.14 8.95
C ARG A 3 6.35 18.37 9.27
N GLU A 4 7.21 18.90 10.13
CA GLU A 4 8.43 18.23 10.57
C GLU A 4 8.11 16.96 11.36
N LEU A 5 7.11 17.00 12.24
CA LEU A 5 6.62 15.83 12.95
C LEU A 5 6.04 14.77 11.99
N GLY A 6 5.34 15.20 10.94
CA GLY A 6 4.86 14.29 9.89
C GLY A 6 5.98 13.67 9.08
N ALA A 7 6.99 14.44 8.68
CA ALA A 7 8.16 13.93 7.97
C ALA A 7 8.96 12.95 8.84
N ALA A 8 9.13 13.24 10.13
CA ALA A 8 9.77 12.32 11.07
C ALA A 8 8.97 11.03 11.26
N ALA A 9 7.64 11.13 11.41
CA ALA A 9 6.77 9.97 11.51
C ALA A 9 6.79 9.11 10.24
N LEU A 10 6.80 9.73 9.05
CA LEU A 10 6.94 9.03 7.78
C LEU A 10 8.28 8.30 7.70
N ALA A 11 9.39 9.00 7.97
CA ALA A 11 10.72 8.40 7.95
C ALA A 11 10.85 7.24 8.94
N ALA A 12 10.33 7.40 10.17
CA ALA A 12 10.33 6.35 11.18
C ALA A 12 9.45 5.16 10.79
N SER A 13 8.28 5.41 10.19
CA SER A 13 7.38 4.35 9.71
C SER A 13 8.01 3.57 8.56
N LEU A 14 8.72 4.24 7.65
CA LEU A 14 9.49 3.59 6.59
C LEU A 14 10.63 2.73 7.17
N ALA A 15 11.35 3.26 8.17
CA ALA A 15 12.41 2.51 8.85
C ALA A 15 11.88 1.28 9.60
N ALA A 16 10.64 1.31 10.09
CA ALA A 16 10.01 0.18 10.77
C ALA A 16 9.86 -1.04 9.86
N PHE A 17 9.69 -0.86 8.54
CA PHE A 17 9.66 -1.95 7.57
C PHE A 17 11.00 -2.69 7.41
N LEU A 18 12.09 -2.20 8.02
CA LEU A 18 13.37 -2.91 8.09
C LEU A 18 13.45 -3.92 9.25
N ILE A 19 12.44 -3.97 10.11
CA ILE A 19 12.36 -4.95 11.21
C ILE A 19 12.11 -6.34 10.61
N PRO A 20 12.94 -7.37 10.89
CA PRO A 20 12.80 -8.70 10.27
C PRO A 20 11.48 -9.42 10.55
N ASN A 21 10.81 -9.10 11.67
CA ASN A 21 9.50 -9.65 11.98
C ASN A 21 8.41 -8.78 11.34
N GLU A 22 7.74 -9.29 10.32
CA GLU A 22 6.78 -8.52 9.53
C GLU A 22 5.61 -7.98 10.37
N LEU A 23 5.01 -8.80 11.24
CA LEU A 23 3.92 -8.34 12.09
C LEU A 23 4.37 -7.18 12.99
N ALA A 24 5.53 -7.30 13.63
CA ALA A 24 6.09 -6.23 14.45
C ALA A 24 6.40 -4.97 13.63
N ALA A 25 6.96 -5.12 12.42
CA ALA A 25 7.23 -4.02 11.51
C ALA A 25 5.96 -3.21 11.22
N HIS A 26 4.88 -3.89 10.86
CA HIS A 26 3.59 -3.25 10.57
C HIS A 26 2.96 -2.60 11.80
N LEU A 27 3.00 -3.26 12.97
CA LEU A 27 2.44 -2.69 14.20
C LEU A 27 3.21 -1.45 14.67
N VAL A 28 4.54 -1.45 14.54
CA VAL A 28 5.38 -0.28 14.83
C VAL A 28 5.09 0.86 13.85
N ALA A 29 5.04 0.58 12.55
CA ALA A 29 4.69 1.58 11.54
C ALA A 29 3.29 2.19 11.80
N LEU A 30 2.31 1.37 12.17
CA LEU A 30 0.98 1.83 12.52
C LEU A 30 0.98 2.71 13.78
N ALA A 31 1.70 2.32 14.83
CA ALA A 31 1.82 3.09 16.06
C ALA A 31 2.45 4.47 15.80
N LEU A 32 3.49 4.53 14.97
CA LEU A 32 4.14 5.77 14.55
C LEU A 32 3.21 6.66 13.70
N SER A 33 2.33 6.04 12.92
CA SER A 33 1.35 6.72 12.07
C SER A 33 0.06 7.13 12.82
N ALA A 34 -0.22 6.53 13.98
CA ALA A 34 -1.50 6.68 14.70
C ALA A 34 -1.90 8.15 14.98
N PRO A 35 -1.00 9.05 15.39
CA PRO A 35 -1.35 10.47 15.64
C PRO A 35 -1.77 11.25 14.38
N PHE A 36 -1.54 10.69 13.19
CA PHE A 36 -1.82 11.31 11.91
C PHE A 36 -3.13 10.81 11.30
N LEU A 37 -3.63 9.64 11.72
CA LEU A 37 -4.84 8.99 11.16
C LEU A 37 -6.05 9.94 11.01
N PRO A 38 -6.40 10.81 11.98
CA PRO A 38 -7.57 11.68 11.85
C PRO A 38 -7.47 12.73 10.73
N ARG A 39 -6.26 12.99 10.21
CA ARG A 39 -6.01 13.97 9.15
C ARG A 39 -5.94 13.35 7.76
N LEU A 40 -5.76 12.03 7.71
CA LEU A 40 -5.61 11.34 6.45
C LEU A 40 -6.91 11.36 5.66
N LYS A 41 -6.78 11.33 4.34
CA LYS A 41 -7.91 11.35 3.42
C LYS A 41 -8.53 9.96 3.29
N TRP A 42 -9.50 9.67 4.15
CA TRP A 42 -10.15 8.36 4.20
C TRP A 42 -11.10 8.10 3.03
N ILE A 43 -11.90 9.10 2.67
CA ILE A 43 -12.94 8.99 1.64
C ILE A 43 -12.78 10.12 0.63
N GLU A 44 -12.99 9.80 -0.64
CA GLU A 44 -13.03 10.71 -1.77
C GLU A 44 -14.01 10.20 -2.82
N ARG A 45 -14.45 11.07 -3.74
CA ARG A 45 -15.37 10.71 -4.81
C ARG A 45 -14.96 11.33 -6.13
N ARG A 46 -13.92 10.76 -6.75
CA ARG A 46 -13.45 11.13 -8.08
C ARG A 46 -13.44 9.90 -9.00
N PRO A 47 -14.57 9.57 -9.63
CA PRO A 47 -14.76 8.29 -10.32
C PRO A 47 -13.78 8.06 -11.46
N LEU A 48 -13.32 9.12 -12.15
CA LEU A 48 -12.35 9.00 -13.23
C LEU A 48 -11.01 8.41 -12.76
N TYR A 49 -10.51 8.83 -11.59
CA TYR A 49 -9.29 8.26 -11.01
C TYR A 49 -9.49 6.82 -10.53
N LEU A 50 -10.68 6.51 -10.00
CA LEU A 50 -11.03 5.13 -9.61
C LEU A 50 -11.03 4.21 -10.84
N LEU A 51 -11.70 4.60 -11.92
CA LEU A 51 -11.74 3.82 -13.17
C LEU A 51 -10.36 3.65 -13.78
N ALA A 52 -9.56 4.73 -13.84
CA ALA A 52 -8.18 4.65 -14.30
C ALA A 52 -7.33 3.72 -13.43
N GLY A 53 -7.47 3.81 -12.10
CA GLY A 53 -6.78 2.95 -11.15
C GLY A 53 -7.14 1.47 -11.33
N LEU A 54 -8.42 1.15 -11.52
CA LEU A 54 -8.88 -0.22 -11.78
C LEU A 54 -8.38 -0.75 -13.13
N ALA A 55 -8.29 0.09 -14.16
CA ALA A 55 -7.72 -0.31 -15.45
C ALA A 55 -6.21 -0.60 -15.35
N VAL A 56 -5.45 0.25 -14.66
CA VAL A 56 -4.01 0.03 -14.40
C VAL A 56 -3.81 -1.21 -13.53
N TYR A 57 -4.65 -1.41 -12.51
CA TYR A 57 -4.63 -2.61 -11.69
C TYR A 57 -4.83 -3.88 -12.52
N ALA A 58 -5.84 -3.91 -13.39
CA ALA A 58 -6.11 -5.08 -14.23
C ALA A 58 -4.92 -5.41 -15.15
N ALA A 59 -4.26 -4.38 -15.71
CA ALA A 59 -3.06 -4.55 -16.51
C ALA A 59 -1.87 -5.06 -15.68
N ALA A 60 -1.67 -4.51 -14.48
CA ALA A 60 -0.63 -4.95 -13.55
C ALA A 60 -0.85 -6.41 -13.11
N PHE A 61 -2.07 -6.76 -12.76
CA PHE A 61 -2.46 -8.11 -12.36
C PHE A 61 -2.25 -9.13 -13.48
N ALA A 62 -2.63 -8.78 -14.72
CA ALA A 62 -2.36 -9.63 -15.88
C ALA A 62 -0.85 -9.81 -16.11
N LEU A 63 -0.07 -8.73 -16.04
CA LEU A 63 1.39 -8.80 -16.19
C LEU A 63 2.01 -9.71 -15.12
N ASP A 64 1.66 -9.49 -13.86
CA ASP A 64 2.13 -10.27 -12.70
C ASP A 64 1.83 -11.76 -12.90
N TYR A 65 0.58 -12.10 -13.24
CA TYR A 65 0.14 -13.48 -13.48
C TYR A 65 0.96 -14.24 -14.52
N PHE A 66 1.45 -13.56 -15.56
CA PHE A 66 2.23 -14.21 -16.61
C PHE A 66 3.75 -14.13 -16.42
N THR A 67 4.25 -13.28 -15.52
CA THR A 67 5.69 -12.98 -15.44
C THR A 67 6.32 -13.31 -14.09
N VAL A 68 5.54 -13.34 -13.01
CA VAL A 68 6.03 -13.56 -11.66
C VAL A 68 5.70 -14.99 -11.22
N PRO A 69 6.69 -15.76 -10.74
CA PRO A 69 6.45 -17.08 -10.17
C PRO A 69 5.48 -17.01 -8.98
N PRO A 70 4.57 -17.99 -8.84
CA PRO A 70 3.67 -18.03 -7.69
C PRO A 70 4.43 -18.17 -6.38
N GLU A 71 4.10 -17.32 -5.41
CA GLU A 71 4.65 -17.35 -4.06
C GLU A 71 3.55 -17.67 -3.04
N ARG A 72 3.89 -18.46 -2.01
CA ARG A 72 2.94 -18.84 -0.97
C ARG A 72 2.87 -17.75 0.09
N VAL A 73 1.65 -17.39 0.48
CA VAL A 73 1.39 -16.49 1.59
C VAL A 73 1.43 -17.28 2.90
N SER A 74 2.37 -16.95 3.78
CA SER A 74 2.59 -17.66 5.05
C SER A 74 1.64 -17.21 6.17
N ASP A 75 1.28 -15.92 6.21
CA ASP A 75 0.35 -15.34 7.19
C ASP A 75 -0.79 -14.59 6.48
N LEU A 76 -1.92 -15.27 6.32
CA LEU A 76 -3.11 -14.67 5.69
C LEU A 76 -3.71 -13.52 6.50
N ALA A 77 -3.64 -13.56 7.83
CA ALA A 77 -4.23 -12.50 8.64
C ALA A 77 -3.44 -11.20 8.47
N LEU A 78 -2.12 -11.30 8.48
CA LEU A 78 -1.24 -10.19 8.16
C LEU A 78 -1.48 -9.70 6.72
N ALA A 79 -1.41 -10.59 5.74
CA ALA A 79 -1.49 -10.24 4.33
C ALA A 79 -2.85 -9.67 3.89
N LEU A 80 -3.97 -10.12 4.46
CA LEU A 80 -5.32 -9.73 4.02
C LEU A 80 -5.91 -8.56 4.82
N ALA A 81 -5.42 -8.30 6.03
CA ALA A 81 -6.02 -7.29 6.91
C ALA A 81 -5.01 -6.25 7.38
N ILE A 82 -3.92 -6.67 8.04
CA ILE A 82 -3.00 -5.74 8.70
C ILE A 82 -2.14 -5.01 7.67
N ALA A 83 -1.47 -5.74 6.78
CA ALA A 83 -0.55 -5.17 5.80
C ALA A 83 -1.24 -4.16 4.87
N PRO A 84 -2.39 -4.47 4.23
CA PRO A 84 -3.09 -3.50 3.37
C PRO A 84 -3.45 -2.20 4.09
N VAL A 85 -3.88 -2.27 5.36
CA VAL A 85 -4.23 -1.07 6.13
C VAL A 85 -2.99 -0.25 6.44
N VAL A 86 -1.95 -0.88 6.99
CA VAL A 86 -0.75 -0.17 7.44
C VAL A 86 0.04 0.40 6.27
N GLU A 87 0.24 -0.38 5.22
CA GLU A 87 0.96 0.06 4.03
C GLU A 87 0.24 1.23 3.36
N GLU A 88 -1.08 1.16 3.18
CA GLU A 88 -1.81 2.29 2.57
C GLU A 88 -1.80 3.54 3.46
N VAL A 89 -1.88 3.39 4.79
CA VAL A 89 -1.73 4.51 5.73
C VAL A 89 -0.36 5.18 5.58
N VAL A 90 0.72 4.41 5.46
CA VAL A 90 2.07 4.97 5.31
C VAL A 90 2.28 5.54 3.90
N PHE A 91 2.09 4.72 2.87
CA PHE A 91 2.44 5.06 1.49
C PHE A 91 1.45 6.03 0.84
N ARG A 92 0.15 5.94 1.13
CA ARG A 92 -0.86 6.86 0.53
C ARG A 92 -1.32 7.91 1.51
N GLY A 93 -1.38 7.58 2.80
CA GLY A 93 -1.73 8.54 3.84
C GLY A 93 -0.61 9.52 4.14
N LEU A 94 0.47 9.05 4.78
CA LEU A 94 1.52 9.92 5.31
C LEU A 94 2.32 10.65 4.22
N PHE A 95 2.67 9.99 3.11
CA PHE A 95 3.34 10.68 1.99
C PHE A 95 2.53 11.88 1.50
N PHE A 96 1.21 11.75 1.35
CA PHE A 96 0.36 12.83 0.86
C PHE A 96 -0.03 13.86 1.94
N ASP A 97 0.08 13.52 3.23
CA ASP A 97 -0.03 14.49 4.34
C ASP A 97 1.23 15.39 4.42
N VAL A 98 2.41 14.82 4.16
CA VAL A 98 3.71 15.48 4.37
C VAL A 98 4.20 16.22 3.12
N LEU A 99 3.98 15.65 1.94
CA LEU A 99 4.52 16.15 0.67
C LEU A 99 3.41 16.68 -0.24
N PRO A 100 3.72 17.63 -1.14
CA PRO A 100 2.78 18.00 -2.18
C PRO A 100 2.51 16.81 -3.11
N ALA A 101 1.28 16.68 -3.62
CA ALA A 101 0.81 15.50 -4.35
C ALA A 101 1.72 15.09 -5.53
N TRP A 102 2.34 16.06 -6.22
CA TRP A 102 3.23 15.80 -7.35
C TRP A 102 4.55 15.13 -6.94
N LEU A 103 5.00 15.28 -5.69
CA LEU A 103 6.12 14.52 -5.10
C LEU A 103 5.64 13.26 -4.40
N ALA A 104 4.54 13.34 -3.66
CA ALA A 104 4.01 12.23 -2.90
C ALA A 104 3.70 11.02 -3.79
N ALA A 105 3.06 11.25 -4.95
CA ALA A 105 2.67 10.18 -5.86
C ALA A 105 3.87 9.34 -6.38
N PRO A 106 4.90 9.91 -7.02
CA PRO A 106 6.03 9.12 -7.48
C PRO A 106 6.85 8.54 -6.33
N LEU A 107 7.10 9.30 -5.25
CA LEU A 107 7.96 8.82 -4.16
C LEU A 107 7.31 7.71 -3.34
N SER A 108 6.01 7.79 -3.06
CA SER A 108 5.30 6.71 -2.37
C SER A 108 5.28 5.43 -3.19
N ALA A 109 5.05 5.53 -4.51
CA ALA A 109 5.01 4.37 -5.38
C ALA A 109 6.39 3.69 -5.50
N ILE A 110 7.46 4.48 -5.61
CA ILE A 110 8.84 3.98 -5.64
C ILE A 110 9.21 3.33 -4.30
N ALA A 111 8.90 3.98 -3.18
CA ALA A 111 9.21 3.45 -1.86
C ALA A 111 8.47 2.13 -1.58
N PHE A 112 7.18 2.05 -1.93
CA PHE A 112 6.40 0.81 -1.86
C PHE A 112 7.05 -0.28 -2.72
N ALA A 113 7.32 0.01 -3.98
CA ALA A 113 7.91 -0.95 -4.92
C ALA A 113 9.28 -1.47 -4.48
N ALA A 114 10.12 -0.62 -3.88
CA ALA A 114 11.45 -0.98 -3.41
C ALA A 114 11.47 -2.00 -2.26
N LEU A 115 10.35 -2.16 -1.54
CA LEU A 115 10.21 -3.14 -0.46
C LEU A 115 9.72 -4.51 -0.94
N HIS A 116 9.43 -4.67 -2.23
CA HIS A 116 8.86 -5.90 -2.79
C HIS A 116 9.91 -6.70 -3.60
N PRO A 117 9.80 -8.04 -3.64
CA PRO A 117 10.73 -8.89 -4.40
C PRO A 117 10.77 -8.60 -5.90
N TYR A 118 9.68 -8.12 -6.48
CA TYR A 118 9.54 -7.78 -7.90
C TYR A 118 9.20 -6.28 -8.08
N PRO A 119 10.18 -5.36 -7.95
CA PRO A 119 9.90 -3.92 -7.83
C PRO A 119 9.17 -3.31 -9.03
N LEU A 120 9.43 -3.77 -10.26
CA LEU A 120 8.78 -3.19 -11.45
C LEU A 120 7.28 -3.53 -11.50
N VAL A 121 6.90 -4.75 -11.13
CA VAL A 121 5.50 -5.18 -11.05
C VAL A 121 4.82 -4.50 -9.86
N ALA A 122 5.49 -4.49 -8.70
CA ALA A 122 5.01 -3.77 -7.51
C ALA A 122 4.81 -2.27 -7.77
N LEU A 123 5.64 -1.64 -8.61
CA LEU A 123 5.47 -0.24 -9.02
C LEU A 123 4.19 -0.04 -9.83
N ALA A 124 3.84 -0.97 -10.73
CA ALA A 124 2.58 -0.89 -11.49
C ALA A 124 1.35 -0.98 -10.56
N TYR A 125 1.34 -1.90 -9.60
CA TYR A 125 0.32 -1.93 -8.55
C TYR A 125 0.32 -0.67 -7.71
N ALA A 126 1.50 -0.15 -7.38
CA ALA A 126 1.60 1.03 -6.55
C ALA A 126 1.01 2.27 -7.23
N ILE A 127 1.18 2.39 -8.55
CA ILE A 127 0.52 3.42 -9.38
C ILE A 127 -1.00 3.22 -9.35
N ALA A 128 -1.49 2.00 -9.53
CA ALA A 128 -2.93 1.71 -9.48
C ALA A 128 -3.55 2.11 -8.13
N LEU A 129 -2.91 1.73 -7.02
CA LEU A 129 -3.34 2.09 -5.66
C LEU A 129 -3.32 3.60 -5.43
N THR A 130 -2.32 4.32 -5.96
CA THR A 130 -2.28 5.79 -5.89
C THR A 130 -3.43 6.44 -6.67
N LEU A 131 -3.78 5.92 -7.86
CA LEU A 131 -4.94 6.39 -8.61
C LEU A 131 -6.25 6.11 -7.86
N VAL A 132 -6.40 4.91 -7.29
CA VAL A 132 -7.57 4.57 -6.48
C VAL A 132 -7.66 5.42 -5.22
N TYR A 133 -6.54 5.75 -4.57
CA TYR A 133 -6.49 6.68 -3.45
C TYR A 133 -6.99 8.08 -3.85
N TRP A 134 -6.59 8.60 -5.02
CA TRP A 134 -7.15 9.85 -5.54
C TRP A 134 -8.64 9.74 -5.91
N GLY A 135 -9.10 8.56 -6.31
CA GLY A 135 -10.49 8.29 -6.66
C GLY A 135 -11.42 8.14 -5.46
N SER A 136 -10.95 7.52 -4.38
CA SER A 136 -11.80 6.97 -3.32
C SER A 136 -11.25 7.13 -1.89
N GLY A 137 -10.04 7.68 -1.73
CA GLY A 137 -9.36 7.81 -0.44
C GLY A 137 -8.70 6.51 0.01
N LEU A 138 -8.21 6.49 1.26
CA LEU A 138 -7.59 5.30 1.86
C LEU A 138 -8.52 4.09 1.86
N THR A 139 -9.83 4.28 2.10
CA THR A 139 -10.76 3.15 2.15
C THR A 139 -10.76 2.34 0.87
N GLY A 140 -10.77 3.00 -0.29
CA GLY A 140 -10.78 2.27 -1.56
C GLY A 140 -9.42 1.72 -1.95
N SER A 141 -8.31 2.39 -1.60
CA SER A 141 -6.97 1.83 -1.88
C SER A 141 -6.66 0.63 -0.98
N ILE A 142 -7.05 0.68 0.31
CA ILE A 142 -7.00 -0.47 1.24
C ILE A 142 -7.85 -1.62 0.70
N ALA A 143 -9.07 -1.33 0.25
CA ALA A 143 -9.97 -2.35 -0.28
C ALA A 143 -9.38 -3.02 -1.54
N LEU A 144 -8.81 -2.25 -2.47
CA LEU A 144 -8.17 -2.80 -3.66
C LEU A 144 -6.94 -3.64 -3.29
N HIS A 145 -6.10 -3.17 -2.37
CA HIS A 145 -4.92 -3.89 -1.92
C HIS A 145 -5.30 -5.21 -1.23
N ALA A 146 -6.24 -5.20 -0.29
CA ALA A 146 -6.73 -6.41 0.34
C ALA A 146 -7.36 -7.38 -0.68
N ALA A 147 -8.10 -6.87 -1.66
CA ALA A 147 -8.69 -7.68 -2.73
C ALA A 147 -7.62 -8.32 -3.63
N ASN A 148 -6.54 -7.61 -3.94
CA ASN A 148 -5.38 -8.17 -4.65
C ASN A 148 -4.77 -9.35 -3.88
N ASN A 149 -4.50 -9.16 -2.60
CA ASN A 149 -3.88 -10.18 -1.76
C ASN A 149 -4.82 -11.40 -1.62
N LEU A 150 -6.13 -11.17 -1.53
CA LEU A 150 -7.13 -12.23 -1.55
C LEU A 150 -7.15 -12.99 -2.87
N ALA A 151 -7.10 -12.29 -4.02
CA ALA A 151 -7.08 -12.92 -5.33
C ALA A 151 -5.86 -13.85 -5.48
N TRP A 152 -4.67 -13.40 -5.06
CA TRP A 152 -3.47 -14.24 -5.07
C TRP A 152 -3.55 -15.41 -4.10
N ALA A 153 -4.06 -15.20 -2.89
CA ALA A 153 -4.27 -16.28 -1.91
C ALA A 153 -5.24 -17.35 -2.43
N LEU A 154 -6.26 -16.96 -3.21
CA LEU A 154 -7.20 -17.88 -3.85
C LEU A 154 -6.58 -18.63 -5.04
N LEU A 155 -5.75 -17.97 -5.85
CA LEU A 155 -5.12 -18.58 -7.03
C LEU A 155 -4.01 -19.57 -6.68
N TYR A 156 -3.17 -19.25 -5.71
CA TYR A 156 -1.98 -20.04 -5.38
C TYR A 156 -2.06 -20.76 -4.02
N GLY A 157 -3.18 -20.57 -3.32
CA GLY A 157 -3.53 -21.32 -2.13
C GLY A 157 -2.87 -20.79 -0.87
N ALA A 158 -3.71 -20.54 0.13
CA ALA A 158 -3.33 -20.68 1.52
C ALA A 158 -3.18 -22.16 1.85
N VAL A 159 -1.99 -22.72 1.68
CA VAL A 159 -1.77 -24.11 2.10
C VAL A 159 -1.56 -24.10 3.61
N LYS A 160 -2.54 -24.64 4.35
CA LYS A 160 -2.39 -24.96 5.77
C LYS A 160 -1.27 -26.00 5.97
N LEU A 161 -0.36 -25.65 6.90
CA LEU A 161 0.56 -26.45 7.72
C LEU A 161 1.43 -27.51 7.01
#